data_AF-A0A9Q3DSU4-F1
#
_entry.id   AF-A0A9Q3DSU4-F1
#
_cell.length_a   1.000
_cell.length_b   1.000
_cell.length_c   1.000
_cell.angle_alpha   90.00
_cell.angle_beta   90.00
_cell.angle_gamma   90.00
#
_symmetry.space_group_name_H-M   'P 1'
#
loop_
_entity.id
_entity.type
_entity.pdbx_description
1 polymer ?
#
loop_
_entity_poly.entity_id
_entity_poly.type
_entity_poly.pdbx_seq_one_letter_code
_entity_poly.pdbx_strand_id
1 'polypeptide(L)'
;MQIDACGEGLGAALCKTQIINDKTFEGLICFISRRIKPAEAEYGASPIQFLFLVWDLKKLHYYLDGEVFDIITDLNYVKSLLKMKKSNRHILRWHISIQEYRGNMNIVHKYENIHKISDGLRRSALANTPETQHGYHRKKNI
;
A
#
# COMPACT_ATOMS: atom_id res chain seq x y z
N MET A 1 6.86 1.23 -3.77
CA MET A 1 6.01 0.79 -2.64
C MET A 1 5.49 -0.61 -2.92
N GLN A 2 5.57 -1.52 -1.96
CA GLN A 2 4.98 -2.84 -2.05
C GLN A 2 3.75 -2.92 -1.16
N ILE A 3 2.61 -3.24 -1.75
CA ILE A 3 1.31 -3.30 -1.09
C ILE A 3 0.83 -4.73 -1.15
N ASP A 4 0.31 -5.21 -0.02
CA ASP A 4 -0.27 -6.52 -0.01
C ASP A 4 -1.35 -6.67 1.07
N ALA A 5 -2.27 -7.60 0.85
CA ALA A 5 -3.57 -7.73 1.48
C ALA A 5 -3.75 -9.15 2.03
N CYS A 6 -4.32 -9.33 3.22
CA CYS A 6 -4.86 -10.65 3.63
C CYS A 6 -6.18 -10.47 4.39
N GLY A 7 -6.92 -11.56 4.63
CA GLY A 7 -8.23 -11.52 5.28
C GLY A 7 -8.24 -11.01 6.73
N GLU A 8 -7.09 -10.89 7.39
CA GLU A 8 -6.98 -10.45 8.79
C GLU A 8 -6.41 -9.03 8.92
N GLY A 9 -5.64 -8.59 7.94
CA GLY A 9 -4.77 -7.45 8.10
C GLY A 9 -4.22 -6.87 6.80
N LEU A 10 -3.75 -5.66 6.96
CA LEU A 10 -3.25 -4.75 5.96
C LEU A 10 -1.76 -4.53 6.18
N GLY A 11 -0.94 -4.60 5.13
CA GLY A 11 0.49 -4.33 5.24
C GLY A 11 1.07 -3.74 3.97
N ALA A 12 1.93 -2.73 4.15
CA ALA A 12 2.69 -2.16 3.06
C ALA A 12 4.11 -1.78 3.50
N ALA A 13 5.03 -1.90 2.56
CA ALA A 13 6.43 -1.51 2.71
C ALA A 13 6.76 -0.39 1.71
N LEU A 14 7.30 0.71 2.22
CA LEU A 14 7.88 1.74 1.39
C LEU A 14 9.39 1.49 1.27
N CYS A 15 9.84 1.20 0.06
CA CYS A 15 11.24 1.08 -0.30
C CYS A 15 11.63 2.19 -1.26
N LYS A 16 12.88 2.65 -1.17
CA LYS A 16 13.51 3.57 -2.12
C LYS A 16 14.65 2.87 -2.83
N THR A 17 14.64 2.96 -4.14
CA THR A 17 15.71 2.46 -4.99
C THR A 17 16.69 3.59 -5.29
N GLN A 18 17.98 3.33 -5.13
CA GLN A 18 19.06 4.27 -5.45
C GLN A 18 20.09 3.58 -6.34
N ILE A 19 20.64 4.32 -7.30
CA ILE A 19 21.75 3.84 -8.13
C ILE A 19 23.02 4.51 -7.62
N ILE A 20 23.98 3.70 -7.16
CA ILE A 20 25.29 4.17 -6.68
C ILE A 20 26.35 3.34 -7.40
N ASN A 21 27.25 3.99 -8.13
CA ASN A 21 28.32 3.32 -8.90
C ASN A 21 27.79 2.21 -9.81
N ASP A 22 26.76 2.51 -10.62
CA ASP A 22 26.07 1.57 -11.52
C ASP A 22 25.45 0.34 -10.86
N LYS A 23 25.34 0.33 -9.53
CA LYS A 23 24.67 -0.71 -8.75
C LYS A 23 23.37 -0.20 -8.16
N THR A 24 22.32 -1.00 -8.31
CA THR A 24 21.02 -0.73 -7.73
C THR A 24 20.97 -1.18 -6.28
N PHE A 25 20.63 -0.26 -5.38
CA PHE A 25 20.42 -0.50 -3.95
C PHE A 25 18.96 -0.25 -3.61
N GLU A 26 18.32 -1.21 -2.94
CA GLU A 26 16.97 -1.05 -2.41
C GLU A 26 17.05 -0.85 -0.89
N GLY A 27 16.58 0.30 -0.43
CA GLY A 27 16.54 0.67 0.98
C GLY A 27 15.10 0.74 1.49
N LEU A 28 14.80 0.00 2.55
CA LEU A 28 13.54 0.13 3.27
C LEU A 28 13.47 1.49 3.98
N ILE A 29 12.40 2.25 3.73
CA ILE A 29 12.08 3.50 4.43
C ILE A 29 11.21 3.20 5.66
N CYS A 30 10.06 2.57 5.46
CA CYS A 30 9.12 2.30 6.54
C CYS A 30 8.15 1.16 6.22
N PHE A 31 7.56 0.62 7.28
CA PHE A 31 6.42 -0.28 7.22
C PHE A 31 5.18 0.41 7.77
N ILE A 32 4.05 0.14 7.12
CA ILE A 32 2.73 0.48 7.62
C ILE A 32 1.89 -0.80 7.66
N SER A 33 1.12 -0.96 8.72
CA SER A 33 0.17 -2.07 8.82
C SER A 33 -1.01 -1.66 9.67
N ARG A 34 -2.15 -2.33 9.46
CA ARG A 34 -3.30 -2.20 10.35
C ARG A 34 -4.18 -3.44 10.30
N ARG A 35 -5.04 -3.62 11.30
CA ARG A 35 -6.11 -4.62 11.22
C ARG A 35 -7.27 -4.15 10.33
N ILE A 36 -7.98 -5.11 9.76
CA ILE A 36 -9.26 -4.87 9.08
C ILE A 36 -10.31 -4.55 10.14
N LYS A 37 -11.15 -3.54 9.89
CA LYS A 37 -12.30 -3.24 10.77
C LYS A 37 -13.44 -4.22 10.49
N PRO A 38 -14.31 -4.52 11.46
CA PRO A 38 -15.45 -5.42 11.23
C PRO A 38 -16.30 -5.04 10.01
N ALA A 39 -16.58 -3.74 9.81
CA ALA A 39 -17.34 -3.27 8.64
C ALA A 39 -16.58 -3.40 7.30
N GLU A 40 -15.25 -3.47 7.33
CA GLU A 40 -14.42 -3.69 6.16
C GLU A 40 -14.30 -5.19 5.85
N ALA A 41 -14.38 -6.06 6.86
CA ALA A 41 -14.33 -7.51 6.70
C ALA A 41 -15.50 -8.06 5.86
N GLU A 42 -16.63 -7.34 5.87
CA GLU A 42 -17.79 -7.62 5.00
C GLU A 42 -17.54 -7.29 3.53
N TYR A 43 -16.45 -6.61 3.20
CA TYR A 43 -16.08 -6.34 1.81
C TYR A 43 -15.48 -7.58 1.17
N GLY A 44 -15.91 -7.88 -0.06
CA GLY A 44 -15.26 -8.91 -0.86
C GLY A 44 -13.77 -8.60 -1.09
N ALA A 45 -13.02 -9.63 -1.51
CA ALA A 45 -11.57 -9.55 -1.76
C ALA A 45 -11.16 -8.40 -2.70
N SER A 46 -12.03 -8.05 -3.64
CA SER A 46 -11.80 -7.00 -4.62
C SER A 46 -11.90 -5.57 -4.04
N PRO A 47 -13.03 -5.16 -3.39
CA PRO A 47 -13.10 -3.86 -2.74
C PRO A 47 -12.12 -3.66 -1.57
N ILE A 48 -11.82 -4.72 -0.81
CA ILE A 48 -10.88 -4.61 0.32
C ILE A 48 -9.48 -4.23 -0.17
N GLN A 49 -9.00 -4.86 -1.25
CA GLN A 49 -7.73 -4.53 -1.90
C GLN A 49 -7.67 -3.07 -2.39
N PHE A 50 -8.79 -2.52 -2.85
CA PHE A 50 -8.81 -1.12 -3.29
C PHE A 50 -8.80 -0.15 -2.11
N LEU A 51 -9.55 -0.46 -1.05
CA LEU A 51 -9.46 0.27 0.21
C LEU A 51 -8.03 0.29 0.76
N PHE A 52 -7.30 -0.81 0.57
CA PHE A 52 -5.94 -0.96 1.05
C PHE A 52 -5.00 0.02 0.37
N LEU A 53 -5.03 0.06 -0.96
CA LEU A 53 -4.33 1.06 -1.75
C LEU A 53 -4.64 2.49 -1.31
N VAL A 54 -5.92 2.81 -1.11
CA VAL A 54 -6.33 4.17 -0.72
C VAL A 54 -5.81 4.55 0.66
N TRP A 55 -5.82 3.60 1.60
CA TRP A 55 -5.30 3.83 2.95
C TRP A 55 -3.79 4.03 2.95
N ASP A 56 -3.08 3.19 2.20
CA ASP A 56 -1.64 3.21 2.01
C ASP A 56 -1.14 4.54 1.43
N LEU A 57 -1.75 4.98 0.33
CA LEU A 57 -1.42 6.25 -0.32
C LEU A 57 -1.62 7.43 0.63
N LYS A 58 -2.72 7.44 1.38
CA LYS A 58 -2.99 8.50 2.38
C LYS A 58 -2.00 8.47 3.52
N LYS A 59 -1.59 7.29 3.98
CA LYS A 59 -0.63 7.16 5.08
C LYS A 59 0.78 7.55 4.69
N LEU A 60 1.15 7.33 3.43
CA LEU A 60 2.45 7.68 2.90
C LEU A 60 2.45 8.99 2.11
N HIS A 61 1.40 9.80 2.19
CA HIS A 61 1.25 11.02 1.40
C HIS A 61 2.52 11.89 1.44
N TYR A 62 3.08 12.15 2.62
CA TYR A 62 4.31 12.94 2.78
C TYR A 62 5.56 12.36 2.07
N TYR A 63 5.58 11.07 1.76
CA TYR A 63 6.65 10.42 1.02
C TYR A 63 6.39 10.33 -0.49
N LEU A 64 5.12 10.43 -0.90
CA LEU A 64 4.67 10.18 -2.26
C LEU A 64 4.32 11.47 -3.01
N ASP A 65 4.03 12.55 -2.29
CA ASP A 65 3.70 13.84 -2.88
C ASP A 65 4.88 14.38 -3.71
N GLY A 66 4.60 14.77 -4.95
CA GLY A 66 5.60 15.22 -5.93
C GLY A 66 6.53 14.14 -6.51
N GLU A 67 6.51 12.91 -6.00
CA GLU A 67 7.40 11.84 -6.44
C GLU A 67 6.75 10.93 -7.48
N VAL A 68 7.57 10.35 -8.37
CA VAL A 68 7.15 9.26 -9.26
C VAL A 68 7.44 7.93 -8.57
N PHE A 69 6.42 7.07 -8.45
CA PHE A 69 6.55 5.83 -7.70
C PHE A 69 5.78 4.67 -8.30
N ASP A 70 6.30 3.48 -8.03
CA ASP A 70 5.68 2.23 -8.41
C ASP A 70 4.94 1.61 -7.21
N ILE A 71 3.72 1.16 -7.46
CA ILE A 71 3.01 0.23 -6.59
C ILE A 71 3.23 -1.16 -7.13
N ILE A 72 3.91 -1.97 -6.32
CA ILE A 72 4.15 -3.38 -6.55
C ILE A 72 3.08 -4.14 -5.80
N THR A 73 2.23 -4.85 -6.53
CA THR A 73 1.13 -5.62 -5.95
C THR A 73 0.85 -6.85 -6.81
N ASP A 74 0.48 -7.96 -6.18
CA ASP A 74 -0.01 -9.19 -6.82
C ASP A 74 -1.48 -9.06 -7.27
N LEU A 75 -2.10 -7.92 -6.96
CA LEU A 75 -3.51 -7.67 -7.13
C LEU A 75 -3.84 -7.20 -8.55
N ASN A 76 -4.08 -8.17 -9.44
CA ASN A 76 -4.57 -7.94 -10.82
C ASN A 76 -5.82 -7.05 -10.87
N TYR A 77 -6.62 -7.06 -9.81
CA TYR A 77 -7.87 -6.32 -9.72
C TYR A 77 -7.69 -4.80 -9.60
N VAL A 78 -6.59 -4.32 -9.00
CA VAL A 78 -6.36 -2.87 -8.87
C VAL A 78 -6.30 -2.20 -10.23
N LYS A 79 -5.58 -2.80 -11.20
CA LYS A 79 -5.53 -2.30 -12.58
C LYS A 79 -6.91 -2.27 -13.24
N SER A 80 -7.73 -3.28 -12.99
CA SER A 80 -9.09 -3.38 -13.54
C SER A 80 -10.04 -2.36 -12.92
N LEU A 81 -10.02 -2.23 -11.59
CA LEU A 81 -10.90 -1.34 -10.86
C LEU A 81 -10.63 0.14 -11.17
N LEU A 82 -9.38 0.49 -11.48
CA LEU A 82 -9.03 1.83 -12.00
C LEU A 82 -9.60 2.12 -13.39
N LYS A 83 -10.03 1.11 -14.13
CA LYS A 83 -10.65 1.20 -15.46
C LYS A 83 -12.16 0.98 -15.43
N MET A 84 -12.73 0.46 -14.33
CA MET A 84 -14.15 0.12 -14.23
C MET A 84 -15.05 1.37 -14.22
N LYS A 85 -16.18 1.28 -14.95
CA LYS A 85 -17.28 2.25 -14.82
C LYS A 85 -18.04 1.99 -13.51
N LYS A 86 -17.93 2.97 -12.63
CA LYS A 86 -18.49 3.16 -11.27
C LYS A 86 -19.81 2.41 -11.02
N SER A 87 -19.80 1.41 -10.12
CA SER A 87 -21.03 0.69 -9.68
C SER A 87 -21.41 0.93 -8.21
N ASN A 88 -20.50 1.39 -7.35
CA ASN A 88 -20.74 1.55 -5.90
C ASN A 88 -20.20 2.89 -5.35
N ARG A 89 -20.97 3.55 -4.47
CA ARG A 89 -20.64 4.84 -3.84
C ARG A 89 -19.31 4.82 -3.09
N HIS A 90 -18.95 3.73 -2.41
CA HIS A 90 -17.68 3.62 -1.70
C HIS A 90 -16.48 3.57 -2.66
N ILE A 91 -16.60 2.76 -3.72
CA ILE A 91 -15.59 2.65 -4.78
C ILE A 91 -15.40 4.00 -5.47
N LEU A 92 -16.48 4.76 -5.71
CA LEU A 92 -16.38 6.11 -6.28
C LEU A 92 -15.56 7.07 -5.40
N ARG A 93 -15.83 7.10 -4.09
CA ARG A 93 -15.08 7.98 -3.15
C ARG A 93 -13.60 7.64 -3.11
N TRP A 94 -13.28 6.36 -3.12
CA TRP A 94 -11.89 5.88 -3.19
C TRP A 94 -11.25 6.23 -4.52
N HIS A 95 -11.97 6.09 -5.64
CA HIS A 95 -11.50 6.48 -6.96
C HIS A 95 -11.18 7.97 -7.07
N ILE A 96 -11.97 8.83 -6.43
CA ILE A 96 -11.67 10.27 -6.34
C ILE A 96 -10.42 10.50 -5.48
N SER A 97 -10.31 9.81 -4.33
CA SER A 97 -9.18 9.98 -3.40
C SER A 97 -7.82 9.68 -4.04
N ILE A 98 -7.75 8.73 -4.96
CA ILE A 98 -6.48 8.35 -5.59
C ILE A 98 -6.09 9.26 -6.76
N GLN A 99 -6.98 10.12 -7.27
CA GLN A 99 -6.72 10.91 -8.48
C GLN A 99 -5.49 11.80 -8.33
N GLU A 100 -5.22 12.27 -7.11
CA GLU A 100 -4.04 13.09 -6.80
C GLU A 100 -2.71 12.39 -7.17
N TYR A 101 -2.64 11.06 -7.07
CA TYR A 101 -1.43 10.31 -7.41
C TYR A 101 -1.40 9.78 -8.83
N ARG A 102 -2.52 9.82 -9.58
CA ARG A 102 -2.65 9.09 -10.86
C ARG A 102 -1.64 9.50 -11.93
N GLY A 103 -1.16 10.74 -11.89
CA GLY A 103 -0.14 11.23 -12.82
C GLY A 103 1.25 10.65 -12.58
N ASN A 104 1.58 10.33 -11.33
CA ASN A 104 2.93 9.95 -10.92
C ASN A 104 3.03 8.49 -10.40
N MET A 105 1.90 7.78 -10.37
CA MET A 105 1.77 6.44 -9.82
C MET A 105 1.68 5.39 -10.92
N ASN A 106 2.65 4.48 -10.97
CA ASN A 106 2.63 3.31 -11.84
C ASN A 106 2.24 2.07 -11.04
N ILE A 107 1.49 1.15 -11.67
CA ILE A 107 1.13 -0.12 -11.02
C ILE A 107 1.85 -1.26 -11.72
N VAL A 108 2.80 -1.85 -10.99
CA VAL A 108 3.60 -2.98 -11.40
C VAL A 108 2.97 -4.23 -10.79
N HIS A 109 2.53 -5.14 -11.66
CA HIS A 109 2.08 -6.45 -11.22
C HIS A 109 3.30 -7.35 -11.19
N LYS A 110 3.55 -7.99 -10.05
CA LYS A 110 4.73 -8.85 -9.89
C LYS A 110 4.28 -10.17 -9.27
N TYR A 111 4.43 -11.25 -10.03
CA TYR A 111 4.12 -12.60 -9.58
C TYR A 111 5.33 -13.17 -8.83
N GLU A 112 5.15 -13.39 -7.54
CA GLU A 112 5.94 -14.21 -6.60
C GLU A 112 7.42 -13.83 -6.30
N ASN A 113 7.83 -14.11 -5.06
CA ASN A 113 9.16 -14.02 -4.40
C ASN A 113 9.62 -12.75 -3.67
N ILE A 114 8.95 -11.60 -3.77
CA ILE A 114 9.39 -10.37 -3.07
C ILE A 114 8.56 -10.10 -1.78
N HIS A 115 7.50 -10.86 -1.53
CA HIS A 115 6.52 -10.57 -0.47
C HIS A 115 6.91 -11.05 0.93
N LYS A 116 8.08 -11.68 1.12
CA LYS A 116 8.51 -12.20 2.43
C LYS A 116 8.45 -11.17 3.55
N ILE A 117 8.74 -9.90 3.23
CA ILE A 117 8.73 -8.80 4.20
C ILE A 117 7.29 -8.41 4.57
N SER A 118 6.39 -8.34 3.59
CA SER A 118 4.99 -7.94 3.81
C SER A 118 4.14 -9.06 4.43
N ASP A 119 4.48 -10.32 4.15
CA ASP A 119 3.75 -11.48 4.66
C ASP A 119 3.88 -11.67 6.18
N GLY A 120 5.05 -11.37 6.75
CA GLY A 120 5.23 -11.37 8.20
C GLY A 120 4.40 -10.28 8.90
N LEU A 121 4.32 -9.11 8.28
CA LEU A 121 3.61 -7.93 8.81
C LEU A 121 2.10 -8.11 8.80
N ARG A 122 1.54 -8.76 7.76
CA ARG A 122 0.09 -8.99 7.66
C ARG A 122 -0.44 -10.01 8.67
N ARG A 123 0.32 -11.07 8.93
CA ARG A 123 -0.03 -12.08 9.96
C ARG A 123 0.15 -11.57 11.40
N SER A 124 0.89 -10.48 11.59
CA SER A 124 1.17 -9.89 12.90
C SER A 124 0.61 -8.46 13.02
N ALA A 125 -0.42 -8.12 12.23
CA ALA A 125 -0.91 -6.76 12.12
C ALA A 125 -1.32 -6.16 13.49
N LEU A 126 -0.75 -5.00 13.79
CA LEU A 126 -0.97 -4.30 15.05
C LEU A 126 -2.41 -3.79 15.17
N ALA A 127 -2.90 -3.67 16.40
CA ALA A 127 -4.20 -3.11 16.68
C ALA A 127 -4.33 -1.68 16.11
N ASN A 128 -5.52 -1.30 15.64
CA ASN A 128 -5.80 0.06 15.15
C ASN A 128 -5.92 1.04 16.33
N THR A 129 -4.80 1.48 16.90
CA THR A 129 -4.74 2.53 17.93
C THR A 129 -4.19 3.83 17.32
N PRO A 130 -4.35 4.98 17.97
CA PRO A 130 -3.77 6.24 17.49
C PRO A 130 -2.25 6.19 17.35
N GLU A 131 -1.55 5.39 18.17
CA GLU A 131 -0.08 5.26 18.11
C GLU A 131 0.38 4.42 16.91
N THR A 132 -0.28 3.29 16.62
CA THR A 132 0.09 2.41 15.50
C THR A 132 -0.23 3.00 14.13
N GLN A 133 -1.00 4.09 14.12
CA GLN A 133 -1.27 4.89 12.93
C GLN A 133 -0.11 5.79 12.49
N HIS A 134 0.89 6.02 13.35
CA HIS A 134 2.14 6.70 13.03
C HIS A 134 3.20 5.63 12.78
N GLY A 135 3.74 5.57 11.55
CA GLY A 135 4.63 4.49 11.11
C GLY A 135 5.90 4.33 11.98
N TYR A 136 6.49 3.14 11.97
CA TYR A 136 7.77 2.89 12.62
C TYR A 136 8.88 3.58 11.83
N HIS A 137 9.40 4.70 12.34
CA HIS A 137 10.63 5.32 11.84
C HIS A 137 11.84 4.63 12.47
N ARG A 138 12.76 4.14 11.64
CA ARG A 138 14.07 3.69 12.11
C ARG A 138 14.76 4.88 12.79
N LYS A 139 14.91 4.85 14.11
CA LYS A 139 15.73 5.83 14.83
C LYS A 139 17.13 5.78 14.22
N LYS A 140 17.60 6.89 13.66
CA LYS A 140 19.01 7.08 13.37
C LYS A 140 19.73 7.09 14.71
N ASN A 141 20.47 6.03 15.02
CA ASN A 141 21.48 6.11 16.06
C ASN A 141 22.56 7.07 15.52
N ILE A 142 22.70 8.21 16.19
CA ILE A 142 23.85 9.11 16.08
C ILE A 142 24.92 8.55 17.01
#